data_AF-K0EU23-F1
#
_entry.id   AF-K0EU23-F1
#
_cell.length_a   1.000
_cell.length_b   1.000
_cell.length_c   1.000
_cell.angle_alpha   90.00
_cell.angle_beta   90.00
_cell.angle_gamma   90.00
#
_symmetry.space_group_name_H-M   'P 1'
#
loop_
_entity.id
_entity.type
_entity.pdbx_description
1 polymer ?
#
loop_
_entity_poly.entity_id
_entity_poly.type
_entity_poly.pdbx_seq_one_letter_code
_entity_poly.pdbx_strand_id
1 'polypeptide(L)'
;MPHRDGDTAAPDAGPRGAARPATIVATALGLPDVYLLRSRRFPDERGHFQELSRTDVLEEITGYPVRLEQVNISVSHRGVIRGIHVVARAPGQSKLVTCVRGSIIDIAVDLRVGSPTFGQFELVALDERMAAGVYLGPGVGHAFVATAEDTRVLYQCSTLYTPGSELAVNVLDPALGLPLTTGFEPILSENDRGAATLAELLDQDLLPHYRPR
;
A
#
# COMPACT_ATOMS: atom_id res chain seq x y z
N MET A 1 3.52 24.59 37.88
CA MET A 1 3.42 23.20 38.37
C MET A 1 4.08 22.30 37.34
N PRO A 2 4.95 21.36 37.75
CA PRO A 2 6.11 20.94 36.96
C PRO A 2 5.82 19.74 36.03
N HIS A 3 6.57 19.72 34.91
CA HIS A 3 6.70 18.61 33.98
C HIS A 3 7.00 17.32 34.74
N ARG A 4 6.09 16.34 34.64
CA ARG A 4 6.37 14.95 35.02
C ARG A 4 6.89 14.24 33.78
N ASP A 5 8.20 14.02 33.74
CA ASP A 5 8.84 13.11 32.81
C ASP A 5 8.41 11.68 33.20
N GLY A 6 7.32 11.23 32.59
CA GLY A 6 6.89 9.84 32.65
C GLY A 6 7.79 9.02 31.74
N ASP A 7 8.84 8.46 32.31
CA ASP A 7 9.63 7.38 31.72
C ASP A 7 8.69 6.19 31.48
N THR A 8 8.13 6.11 30.26
CA THR A 8 7.11 5.12 29.90
C THR A 8 7.80 3.97 29.16
N ALA A 9 8.12 2.93 29.92
CA ALA A 9 8.61 1.68 29.37
C ALA A 9 7.61 1.12 28.34
N ALA A 10 8.14 0.72 27.17
CA ALA A 10 7.44 -0.14 26.24
C ALA A 10 6.96 -1.41 26.98
N PRO A 11 5.81 -2.00 26.60
CA PRO A 11 5.27 -3.17 27.29
C PRO A 11 6.33 -4.28 27.39
N ASP A 12 6.44 -4.81 28.60
CA ASP A 12 7.41 -5.82 29.01
C ASP A 12 7.48 -6.96 27.99
N ALA A 13 8.68 -7.23 27.50
CA ALA A 13 8.94 -8.31 26.56
C ALA A 13 8.82 -9.63 27.32
N GLY A 14 7.58 -10.13 27.42
CA GLY A 14 7.25 -11.37 28.12
C GLY A 14 8.15 -12.55 27.71
N PRO A 15 8.23 -13.57 28.58
CA PRO A 15 9.29 -14.59 28.57
C PRO A 15 9.44 -15.29 27.21
N ARG A 16 10.69 -15.33 26.73
CA ARG A 16 11.13 -16.01 25.51
C ARG A 16 10.90 -17.52 25.65
N GLY A 17 9.74 -18.03 25.25
CA GLY A 17 9.49 -19.49 25.26
C GLY A 17 8.12 -19.93 24.78
N ALA A 18 7.06 -19.12 24.97
CA ALA A 18 5.78 -19.38 24.35
C ALA A 18 5.79 -18.82 22.92
N ALA A 19 5.39 -19.62 21.93
CA ALA A 19 5.14 -19.13 20.57
C ALA A 19 4.12 -17.98 20.68
N ARG A 20 4.58 -16.75 20.44
CA ARG A 20 3.70 -15.59 20.45
C ARG A 20 2.66 -15.80 19.33
N PRO A 21 1.35 -15.66 19.60
CA PRO A 21 0.37 -15.69 18.54
C PRO A 21 0.75 -14.65 17.48
N ALA A 22 0.61 -15.01 16.20
CA ALA A 22 1.00 -14.15 15.08
C ALA A 22 0.38 -12.76 15.24
N THR A 23 1.23 -11.74 15.26
CA THR A 23 0.82 -10.34 15.41
C THR A 23 0.30 -9.76 14.10
N ILE A 24 0.68 -10.36 12.97
CA ILE A 24 0.20 -10.02 11.62
C ILE A 24 -0.17 -11.30 10.90
N VAL A 25 -1.37 -11.33 10.30
CA VAL A 25 -1.83 -12.42 9.42
C VAL A 25 -1.92 -11.87 8.00
N ALA A 26 -1.18 -12.47 7.08
CA ALA A 26 -1.23 -12.14 5.67
C ALA A 26 -2.21 -13.08 4.93
N THR A 27 -3.01 -12.52 4.02
CA THR A 27 -3.92 -13.28 3.16
C THR A 27 -3.66 -12.88 1.72
N ALA A 28 -3.39 -13.86 0.86
CA ALA A 28 -3.25 -13.62 -0.58
C ALA A 28 -4.57 -13.08 -1.13
N LEU A 29 -4.44 -12.09 -2.01
CA LEU A 29 -5.53 -11.48 -2.73
C LEU A 29 -5.64 -12.09 -4.14
N GLY A 30 -6.58 -11.60 -4.94
CA GLY A 30 -6.85 -12.10 -6.30
C GLY A 30 -5.74 -11.82 -7.32
N LEU A 31 -4.88 -10.83 -7.05
CA LEU A 31 -3.71 -10.54 -7.88
C LEU A 31 -2.44 -11.23 -7.34
N PRO A 32 -1.57 -11.80 -8.20
CA PRO A 32 -0.28 -12.34 -7.79
C PRO A 32 0.57 -11.26 -7.10
N ASP A 33 1.26 -11.64 -6.03
CA ASP A 33 2.12 -10.76 -5.22
C ASP A 33 1.38 -9.62 -4.49
N VAL A 34 0.06 -9.74 -4.32
CA VAL A 34 -0.75 -8.81 -3.55
C VAL A 34 -1.33 -9.50 -2.31
N TYR A 35 -1.17 -8.90 -1.14
CA TYR A 35 -1.58 -9.51 0.13
C TYR A 35 -2.21 -8.48 1.06
N LEU A 36 -3.27 -8.88 1.75
CA LEU A 36 -3.85 -8.12 2.85
C LEU A 36 -3.23 -8.56 4.18
N LEU A 37 -2.52 -7.66 4.83
CA LEU A 37 -1.86 -7.87 6.13
C LEU A 37 -2.74 -7.29 7.23
N ARG A 38 -3.37 -8.15 8.03
CA ARG A 38 -4.16 -7.74 9.20
C ARG A 38 -3.30 -7.80 10.46
N SER A 39 -3.20 -6.68 11.15
CA SER A 39 -2.43 -6.51 12.37
C SER A 39 -3.32 -6.68 13.60
N ARG A 40 -2.83 -7.40 14.61
CA ARG A 40 -3.47 -7.48 15.91
C ARG A 40 -3.23 -6.19 16.69
N ARG A 41 -4.30 -5.66 17.27
CA ARG A 41 -4.23 -4.57 18.25
C ARG A 41 -4.11 -5.10 19.67
N PHE A 42 -3.28 -4.43 20.45
CA PHE A 42 -3.08 -4.65 21.88
C PHE A 42 -3.57 -3.41 22.63
N PRO A 43 -4.87 -3.35 22.99
CA PRO A 43 -5.43 -2.22 23.72
C PRO A 43 -5.03 -2.25 25.21
N ASP A 44 -4.80 -1.08 25.78
CA ASP A 44 -4.62 -0.83 27.22
C ASP A 44 -5.14 0.57 27.61
N GLU A 45 -4.94 1.00 28.86
CA GLU A 45 -5.40 2.32 29.34
C GLU A 45 -4.77 3.52 28.62
N ARG A 46 -3.65 3.33 27.88
CA ARG A 46 -2.95 4.36 27.11
C ARG A 46 -3.47 4.45 25.67
N GLY A 47 -4.21 3.46 25.21
CA GLY A 47 -4.70 3.37 23.83
C GLY A 47 -4.55 1.95 23.28
N HIS A 48 -3.86 1.81 22.15
CA HIS A 48 -3.49 0.50 21.62
C HIS A 48 -2.12 0.53 20.95
N PHE A 49 -1.42 -0.59 21.02
CA PHE A 49 -0.22 -0.86 20.25
C PHE A 49 -0.54 -1.84 19.11
N GLN A 50 0.12 -1.70 17.96
CA GLN A 50 0.06 -2.67 16.87
C GLN A 50 1.35 -2.66 16.06
N GLU A 51 1.75 -3.82 15.56
CA GLU A 51 2.84 -3.96 14.60
C GLU A 51 2.25 -3.81 13.19
N LEU A 52 2.68 -2.81 12.41
CA LEU A 52 2.18 -2.60 11.04
C LEU A 52 2.83 -3.52 10.01
N SER A 53 4.08 -3.89 10.26
CA SER A 53 4.89 -4.69 9.37
C SER A 53 5.90 -5.50 10.16
N ARG A 54 6.23 -6.70 9.68
CA ARG A 54 7.38 -7.45 10.14
C ARG A 54 8.07 -8.09 8.95
N THR A 55 9.40 -8.05 8.96
CA THR A 55 10.20 -8.61 7.86
C THR A 55 10.00 -10.12 7.73
N ASP A 56 9.91 -10.88 8.82
CA ASP A 56 9.67 -12.33 8.77
C ASP A 56 8.36 -12.69 8.05
N VAL A 57 7.27 -11.95 8.33
CA VAL A 57 5.98 -12.14 7.65
C VAL A 57 6.07 -11.75 6.17
N LEU A 58 6.79 -10.68 5.84
CA LEU A 58 6.98 -10.26 4.45
C LEU A 58 7.84 -11.27 3.67
N GLU A 59 8.89 -11.81 4.29
CA GLU A 59 9.74 -12.85 3.70
C GLU A 59 8.96 -14.15 3.47
N GLU A 60 8.07 -14.53 4.39
CA GLU A 60 7.21 -15.70 4.25
C GLU A 60 6.30 -15.60 3.02
N ILE A 61 5.61 -14.46 2.83
CA ILE A 61 4.68 -14.29 1.71
C ILE A 61 5.38 -14.06 0.37
N THR A 62 6.57 -13.45 0.39
CA THR A 62 7.33 -13.13 -0.84
C THR A 62 8.30 -14.24 -1.26
N GLY A 63 8.79 -15.05 -0.33
CA GLY A 63 9.80 -16.07 -0.57
C GLY A 63 11.22 -15.52 -0.74
N TYR A 64 11.48 -14.24 -0.46
CA TYR A 64 12.79 -13.61 -0.54
C TYR A 64 12.99 -12.54 0.54
N PRO A 65 14.24 -12.14 0.87
CA PRO A 65 14.51 -11.08 1.83
C PRO A 65 13.89 -9.74 1.41
N VAL A 66 12.99 -9.19 2.23
CA VAL A 66 12.34 -7.89 1.98
C VAL A 66 12.92 -6.83 2.90
N ARG A 67 13.41 -5.72 2.31
CA ARG A 67 13.75 -4.49 3.04
C ARG A 67 12.64 -3.48 2.85
N LEU A 68 12.42 -2.63 3.86
CA LEU A 68 11.57 -1.44 3.77
C LEU A 68 12.45 -0.23 4.06
N GLU A 69 12.95 0.40 3.01
CA GLU A 69 14.02 1.42 3.08
C GLU A 69 13.49 2.84 3.21
N GLN A 70 12.26 3.09 2.78
CA GLN A 70 11.66 4.41 2.83
C GLN A 70 10.25 4.35 3.41
N VAL A 71 9.90 5.39 4.17
CA VAL A 71 8.55 5.56 4.70
C VAL A 71 8.02 6.93 4.27
N ASN A 72 6.84 6.94 3.66
CA ASN A 72 6.15 8.17 3.26
C ASN A 72 4.80 8.23 3.97
N ILE A 73 4.28 9.45 4.16
CA ILE A 73 2.90 9.67 4.58
C ILE A 73 2.24 10.66 3.64
N SER A 74 1.00 10.38 3.27
CA SER A 74 0.14 11.35 2.59
C SER A 74 -0.99 11.77 3.52
N VAL A 75 -1.44 13.01 3.35
CA VAL A 75 -2.68 13.53 3.95
C VAL A 75 -3.57 13.97 2.80
N SER A 76 -4.83 13.56 2.84
CA SER A 76 -5.77 13.76 1.75
C SER A 76 -7.14 14.19 2.26
N HIS A 77 -7.77 15.12 1.55
CA HIS A 77 -9.17 15.49 1.73
C HIS A 77 -10.09 14.41 1.17
N ARG A 78 -11.35 14.37 1.62
CA ARG A 78 -12.37 13.54 0.97
C ARG A 78 -12.57 14.12 -0.42
N GLY A 79 -12.44 13.31 -1.47
CA GLY A 79 -12.28 13.90 -2.80
C GLY A 79 -11.13 13.29 -3.57
N VAL A 80 -10.04 13.11 -2.84
CA VAL A 80 -8.73 12.92 -3.47
C VAL A 80 -8.60 11.51 -4.01
N ILE A 81 -8.20 11.43 -5.26
CA ILE A 81 -7.69 10.22 -5.89
C ILE A 81 -6.19 10.45 -6.10
N ARG A 82 -5.36 9.60 -5.50
CA ARG A 82 -3.93 9.53 -5.86
C ARG A 82 -3.79 8.43 -6.89
N GLY A 83 -3.22 8.79 -8.05
CA GLY A 83 -3.23 7.97 -9.26
C GLY A 83 -2.43 6.66 -9.15
N ILE A 84 -2.40 5.90 -10.25
CA ILE A 84 -1.79 4.56 -10.29
C ILE A 84 -0.29 4.68 -10.47
N HIS A 85 0.48 4.41 -9.42
CA HIS A 85 1.94 4.63 -9.40
C HIS A 85 2.72 3.34 -9.20
N VAL A 86 3.75 3.13 -10.03
CA VAL A 86 4.63 1.95 -9.98
C VAL A 86 6.08 2.31 -10.31
N VAL A 87 7.05 1.65 -9.68
CA VAL A 87 8.44 1.68 -10.18
C VAL A 87 8.62 0.50 -11.14
N ALA A 88 8.56 0.78 -12.43
CA ALA A 88 8.53 -0.25 -13.48
C ALA A 88 9.90 -0.90 -13.75
N ARG A 89 11.00 -0.15 -13.55
CA ARG A 89 12.37 -0.63 -13.80
C ARG A 89 12.89 -1.44 -12.62
N ALA A 90 13.63 -2.51 -12.92
CA ALA A 90 14.29 -3.32 -11.91
C ALA A 90 15.21 -2.48 -10.99
N PRO A 91 15.28 -2.75 -9.68
CA PRO A 91 14.63 -3.88 -8.98
C PRO A 91 13.12 -3.68 -8.70
N GLY A 92 12.53 -2.59 -9.17
CA GLY A 92 11.16 -2.19 -8.86
C GLY A 92 11.03 -1.65 -7.45
N GLN A 93 9.80 -1.53 -6.98
CA GLN A 93 9.50 -1.13 -5.60
C GLN A 93 8.25 -1.86 -5.13
N SER A 94 8.37 -2.60 -4.04
CA SER A 94 7.22 -3.07 -3.29
C SER A 94 6.73 -1.96 -2.36
N LYS A 95 5.41 -1.92 -2.14
CA LYS A 95 4.76 -0.96 -1.24
C LYS A 95 3.92 -1.74 -0.23
N LEU A 96 4.06 -1.43 1.06
CA LEU A 96 3.06 -1.77 2.06
C LEU A 96 2.28 -0.50 2.41
N VAL A 97 1.00 -0.49 2.07
CA VAL A 97 0.12 0.67 2.18
C VAL A 97 -0.84 0.46 3.34
N THR A 98 -0.90 1.42 4.26
CA THR A 98 -1.79 1.36 5.44
C THR A 98 -2.56 2.67 5.61
N CYS A 99 -3.88 2.59 5.77
CA CYS A 99 -4.68 3.74 6.17
C CYS A 99 -4.61 3.89 7.70
N VAL A 100 -3.85 4.88 8.18
CA VAL A 100 -3.63 5.09 9.63
C VAL A 100 -4.59 6.10 10.25
N ARG A 101 -5.31 6.86 9.42
CA ARG A 101 -6.40 7.77 9.83
C ARG A 101 -7.41 7.93 8.71
N GLY A 102 -8.69 8.05 9.03
CA GLY A 102 -9.76 8.22 8.03
C GLY A 102 -10.07 6.91 7.31
N SER A 103 -10.38 7.00 6.01
CA SER A 103 -10.73 5.83 5.20
C SER A 103 -10.42 6.02 3.72
N ILE A 104 -10.02 4.92 3.08
CA ILE A 104 -9.74 4.84 1.64
C ILE A 104 -10.41 3.62 1.00
N ILE A 105 -10.63 3.70 -0.30
CA ILE A 105 -10.65 2.51 -1.16
C ILE A 105 -9.25 2.39 -1.78
N ASP A 106 -8.47 1.43 -1.30
CA ASP A 106 -7.17 1.05 -1.83
C ASP A 106 -7.35 0.29 -3.14
N ILE A 107 -6.50 0.57 -4.12
CA ILE A 107 -6.57 0.00 -5.47
C ILE A 107 -5.21 -0.55 -5.85
N ALA A 108 -5.12 -1.87 -6.02
CA ALA A 108 -3.98 -2.54 -6.62
C ALA A 108 -4.28 -2.83 -8.08
N VAL A 109 -3.37 -2.53 -9.00
CA VAL A 109 -3.52 -2.81 -10.44
C VAL A 109 -2.32 -3.62 -10.91
N ASP A 110 -2.56 -4.75 -11.55
CA ASP A 110 -1.47 -5.55 -12.10
C ASP A 110 -1.01 -4.95 -13.45
N LEU A 111 0.13 -4.25 -13.41
CA LEU A 111 0.70 -3.59 -14.59
C LEU A 111 1.77 -4.45 -15.28
N ARG A 112 1.90 -5.73 -14.91
CA ARG A 112 3.00 -6.58 -15.36
C ARG A 112 2.65 -7.31 -16.65
N VAL A 113 3.29 -6.92 -17.75
CA VAL A 113 3.11 -7.54 -19.07
C VAL A 113 3.42 -9.03 -19.00
N GLY A 114 2.49 -9.85 -19.49
CA GLY A 114 2.56 -11.31 -19.44
C GLY A 114 2.00 -11.93 -18.15
N SER A 115 1.53 -11.14 -17.18
CA SER A 115 0.80 -11.65 -16.03
C SER A 115 -0.54 -12.25 -16.46
N PRO A 116 -1.01 -13.36 -15.85
CA PRO A 116 -2.36 -13.87 -16.09
C PRO A 116 -3.47 -12.89 -15.68
N THR A 117 -3.14 -11.92 -14.83
CA THR A 117 -4.06 -10.88 -14.35
C THR A 117 -3.69 -9.48 -14.86
N PHE A 118 -2.91 -9.36 -15.95
CA PHE A 118 -2.51 -8.06 -16.51
C PHE A 118 -3.72 -7.15 -16.79
N GLY A 119 -3.63 -5.90 -16.34
CA GLY A 119 -4.70 -4.89 -16.47
C GLY A 119 -5.86 -5.09 -15.49
N GLN A 120 -5.90 -6.19 -14.72
CA GLN A 120 -6.89 -6.39 -13.67
C GLN A 120 -6.50 -5.61 -12.42
N PHE A 121 -7.50 -5.35 -11.59
CA PHE A 121 -7.34 -4.61 -10.35
C PHE A 121 -8.06 -5.30 -9.20
N GLU A 122 -7.67 -4.92 -8.00
CA GLU A 122 -8.31 -5.32 -6.76
C GLU A 122 -8.55 -4.12 -5.85
N LEU A 123 -9.69 -4.13 -5.18
CA LEU A 123 -10.12 -3.05 -4.31
C LEU A 123 -10.17 -3.54 -2.87
N VAL A 124 -9.59 -2.76 -1.96
CA VAL A 124 -9.67 -3.03 -0.51
C VAL A 124 -10.10 -1.77 0.20
N ALA A 125 -11.26 -1.80 0.86
CA ALA A 125 -11.64 -0.73 1.78
C ALA A 125 -10.73 -0.80 3.01
N LEU A 126 -9.95 0.24 3.27
CA LEU A 126 -9.09 0.37 4.43
C LEU A 126 -9.52 1.58 5.27
N ASP A 127 -9.50 1.42 6.57
CA ASP A 127 -9.69 2.53 7.50
C ASP A 127 -8.79 2.36 8.74
N GLU A 128 -8.76 3.39 9.56
CA GLU A 128 -8.02 3.39 10.82
C GLU A 128 -8.53 2.35 11.83
N ARG A 129 -9.65 1.66 11.59
CA ARG A 129 -10.24 0.67 12.51
C ARG A 129 -9.88 -0.76 12.11
N MET A 130 -9.75 -1.03 10.82
CA MET A 130 -9.48 -2.35 10.25
C MET A 130 -8.12 -2.92 10.66
N ALA A 131 -7.18 -2.06 11.08
CA ALA A 131 -5.83 -2.45 11.49
C ALA A 131 -5.10 -3.25 10.40
N ALA A 132 -5.28 -2.89 9.13
CA ALA A 132 -4.76 -3.64 8.00
C ALA A 132 -4.00 -2.76 7.01
N GLY A 133 -3.07 -3.37 6.30
CA GLY A 133 -2.41 -2.78 5.14
C GLY A 133 -2.37 -3.75 3.96
N VAL A 134 -2.19 -3.23 2.76
CA VAL A 134 -2.04 -4.03 1.54
C VAL A 134 -0.58 -4.00 1.12
N TYR A 135 0.04 -5.17 1.01
CA TYR A 135 1.34 -5.36 0.41
C TYR A 135 1.17 -5.54 -1.10
N LEU A 136 1.97 -4.80 -1.86
CA LEU A 136 2.03 -4.79 -3.32
C LEU A 136 3.44 -5.14 -3.74
N GLY A 137 3.60 -6.25 -4.44
CA GLY A 137 4.88 -6.66 -5.02
C GLY A 137 5.36 -5.72 -6.14
N PRO A 138 6.62 -5.86 -6.59
CA PRO A 138 7.16 -5.04 -7.66
C PRO A 138 6.34 -5.18 -8.95
N GLY A 139 6.06 -4.05 -9.59
CA GLY A 139 5.27 -3.99 -10.81
C GLY A 139 3.75 -3.93 -10.61
N VAL A 140 3.26 -4.06 -9.39
CA VAL A 140 1.85 -3.77 -9.06
C VAL A 140 1.70 -2.25 -8.87
N GLY A 141 0.84 -1.63 -9.67
CA GLY A 141 0.48 -0.22 -9.54
C GLY A 141 -0.43 0.01 -8.36
N HIS A 142 -0.24 1.13 -7.67
CA HIS A 142 -1.05 1.52 -6.51
C HIS A 142 -1.78 2.82 -6.78
N ALA A 143 -3.09 2.85 -6.52
CA ALA A 143 -3.90 4.05 -6.42
C ALA A 143 -4.78 3.96 -5.16
N PHE A 144 -5.37 5.07 -4.75
CA PHE A 144 -6.48 5.01 -3.78
C PHE A 144 -7.41 6.21 -3.90
N VAL A 145 -8.63 6.02 -3.38
CA VAL A 145 -9.64 7.06 -3.22
C VAL A 145 -9.81 7.38 -1.73
N ALA A 146 -9.62 8.63 -1.32
CA ALA A 146 -9.92 9.09 0.03
C ALA A 146 -11.42 9.31 0.22
N THR A 147 -12.04 8.50 1.08
CA THR A 147 -13.49 8.52 1.35
C THR A 147 -13.86 9.33 2.61
N ALA A 148 -12.87 9.77 3.39
CA ALA A 148 -13.03 10.65 4.54
C ALA A 148 -12.05 11.85 4.52
N GLU A 149 -12.35 12.88 5.31
CA GLU A 149 -11.48 14.04 5.52
C GLU A 149 -10.28 13.72 6.42
N ASP A 150 -9.17 14.44 6.24
CA ASP A 150 -7.89 14.21 6.95
C ASP A 150 -7.52 12.72 6.98
N THR A 151 -7.66 12.09 5.81
CA THR A 151 -7.28 10.69 5.57
C THR A 151 -5.77 10.61 5.43
N ARG A 152 -5.14 9.71 6.19
CA ARG A 152 -3.69 9.56 6.24
C ARG A 152 -3.28 8.17 5.81
N VAL A 153 -2.47 8.10 4.76
CA VAL A 153 -1.99 6.85 4.19
C VAL A 153 -0.49 6.78 4.39
N LEU A 154 -0.03 5.74 5.08
CA LEU A 154 1.36 5.41 5.30
C LEU A 154 1.82 4.44 4.21
N TYR A 155 2.99 4.71 3.64
CA TYR A 155 3.67 3.86 2.68
C TYR A 155 4.98 3.40 3.27
N GLN A 156 5.22 2.10 3.27
CA GLN A 156 6.54 1.54 3.52
C GLN A 156 7.03 0.92 2.20
N CYS A 157 8.10 1.50 1.64
CA CYS A 157 8.61 1.17 0.32
C CYS A 157 9.90 0.37 0.42
N SER A 158 10.09 -0.60 -0.47
CA SER A 158 11.28 -1.47 -0.45
C SER A 158 12.55 -0.84 -0.99
N THR A 159 12.44 0.29 -1.68
CA THR A 159 13.55 1.05 -2.26
C THR A 159 13.37 2.54 -2.01
N LEU A 160 14.45 3.30 -2.07
CA LEU A 160 14.41 4.75 -2.01
C LEU A 160 13.74 5.34 -3.25
N TYR A 161 13.06 6.48 -3.07
CA TYR A 161 12.56 7.27 -4.18
C TYR A 161 13.70 7.81 -5.02
N THR A 162 13.64 7.54 -6.32
CA THR A 162 14.54 8.13 -7.32
C THR A 162 13.70 8.97 -8.27
N PRO A 163 13.96 10.29 -8.43
CA PRO A 163 13.22 11.12 -9.36
C PRO A 163 13.18 10.53 -10.77
N GLY A 164 11.98 10.48 -11.37
CA GLY A 164 11.76 9.93 -12.72
C GLY A 164 11.77 8.40 -12.82
N SER A 165 11.96 7.67 -11.71
CA SER A 165 11.86 6.19 -11.72
C SER A 165 10.43 5.66 -11.64
N GLU A 166 9.50 6.48 -11.14
CA GLU A 166 8.10 6.13 -11.02
C GLU A 166 7.36 6.39 -12.33
N LEU A 167 6.57 5.41 -12.72
CA LEU A 167 5.64 5.46 -13.84
C LEU A 167 4.23 5.66 -13.28
N ALA A 168 3.50 6.60 -13.86
CA ALA A 168 2.09 6.82 -13.57
C ALA A 168 1.23 6.29 -14.72
N VAL A 169 0.17 5.55 -14.39
CA VAL A 169 -0.89 5.15 -15.33
C VAL A 169 -2.11 6.01 -15.06
N ASN A 170 -2.79 6.45 -16.12
CA ASN A 170 -3.99 7.26 -15.99
C ASN A 170 -5.06 6.50 -15.20
N VAL A 171 -5.40 7.01 -14.02
CA VAL A 171 -6.41 6.37 -13.17
C VAL A 171 -7.81 6.46 -13.79
N LEU A 172 -8.03 7.40 -14.72
CA LEU A 172 -9.26 7.55 -15.48
C LEU A 172 -9.28 6.74 -16.79
N ASP A 173 -8.27 5.89 -17.04
CA ASP A 173 -8.22 5.05 -18.24
C ASP A 173 -9.46 4.14 -18.33
N PRO A 174 -10.34 4.33 -19.34
CA PRO A 174 -11.53 3.51 -19.49
C PRO A 174 -11.22 2.02 -19.68
N ALA A 175 -10.03 1.67 -20.19
CA ALA A 175 -9.61 0.28 -20.38
C ALA A 175 -9.41 -0.46 -19.05
N LEU A 176 -9.02 0.26 -17.99
CA LEU A 176 -8.90 -0.31 -16.64
C LEU A 176 -10.27 -0.43 -15.95
N GLY A 177 -11.23 0.43 -16.29
CA GLY A 177 -12.60 0.35 -15.78
C GLY A 177 -12.71 0.48 -14.25
N LEU A 178 -11.79 1.24 -13.61
CA LEU A 178 -11.80 1.41 -12.16
C LEU A 178 -13.12 2.06 -11.69
N PRO A 179 -13.79 1.51 -10.67
CA PRO A 179 -15.04 2.08 -10.16
C PRO A 179 -14.76 3.27 -9.24
N LEU A 180 -14.30 4.37 -9.84
CA LEU A 180 -13.96 5.62 -9.14
C LEU A 180 -15.20 6.45 -8.78
N THR A 181 -16.36 5.83 -8.62
CA THR A 181 -17.57 6.53 -8.18
C THR A 181 -17.42 6.88 -6.72
N THR A 182 -17.16 8.14 -6.47
CA THR A 182 -16.86 8.63 -5.13
C THR A 182 -18.03 9.38 -4.49
N GLY A 183 -19.07 9.69 -5.28
CA GLY A 183 -20.16 10.58 -4.86
C GLY A 183 -19.74 12.06 -4.75
N PHE A 184 -18.53 12.39 -5.17
CA PHE A 184 -17.96 13.75 -5.20
C PHE A 184 -17.15 13.97 -6.48
N GLU A 185 -16.87 15.22 -6.82
CA GLU A 185 -15.96 15.51 -7.94
C GLU A 185 -14.52 15.05 -7.58
N PRO A 186 -13.88 14.18 -8.38
CA PRO A 186 -12.54 13.70 -8.10
C PRO A 186 -11.47 14.80 -8.10
N ILE A 187 -10.68 14.83 -7.03
CA ILE A 187 -9.52 15.72 -6.91
C ILE A 187 -8.28 14.91 -7.27
N LEU A 188 -7.65 15.24 -8.41
CA LEU A 188 -6.42 14.62 -8.89
C LEU A 188 -5.32 15.66 -9.04
N SER A 189 -4.06 15.23 -8.93
CA SER A 189 -2.93 16.05 -9.36
C SER A 189 -2.92 16.21 -10.88
N GLU A 190 -2.20 17.23 -11.38
CA GLU A 190 -1.99 17.39 -12.83
C GLU A 190 -1.25 16.17 -13.42
N ASN A 191 -0.26 15.64 -12.69
CA ASN A 191 0.47 14.44 -13.10
C ASN A 191 -0.44 13.22 -13.24
N ASP A 192 -1.34 12.98 -12.27
CA ASP A 192 -2.27 11.84 -12.33
C ASP A 192 -3.30 12.00 -13.46
N ARG A 193 -3.76 13.23 -13.69
CA ARG A 193 -4.74 13.54 -14.75
C ARG A 193 -4.13 13.41 -16.15
N GLY A 194 -2.88 13.82 -16.30
CA GLY A 194 -2.13 13.80 -17.56
C GLY A 194 -1.30 12.53 -17.79
N ALA A 195 -1.37 11.54 -16.90
CA ALA A 195 -0.66 10.28 -17.09
C ALA A 195 -1.13 9.55 -18.35
N ALA A 196 -0.24 8.74 -18.94
CA ALA A 196 -0.54 7.94 -20.11
C ALA A 196 -1.48 6.77 -19.76
N THR A 197 -2.28 6.35 -20.73
CA THR A 197 -3.11 5.14 -20.65
C THR A 197 -2.26 3.88 -20.56
N LEU A 198 -2.86 2.77 -20.10
CA LEU A 198 -2.20 1.47 -20.07
C LEU A 198 -1.74 1.05 -21.47
N ALA A 199 -2.55 1.32 -22.49
CA ALA A 199 -2.23 0.99 -23.88
C ALA A 199 -1.02 1.79 -24.39
N GLU A 200 -0.97 3.10 -24.15
CA GLU A 200 0.18 3.94 -24.56
C GLU A 200 1.48 3.50 -23.89
N LEU A 201 1.43 3.06 -22.63
CA LEU A 201 2.59 2.57 -21.90
C LEU A 201 3.04 1.18 -22.35
N LEU A 202 2.09 0.35 -22.77
CA LEU A 202 2.37 -0.94 -23.40
C LEU A 202 3.08 -0.74 -24.75
N ASP A 203 2.57 0.16 -25.60
CA ASP A 203 3.15 0.46 -26.91
C ASP A 203 4.56 1.07 -26.81
N GLN A 204 4.85 1.77 -25.72
CA GLN A 204 6.17 2.36 -25.44
C GLN A 204 7.15 1.40 -24.75
N ASP A 205 6.74 0.15 -24.46
CA ASP A 205 7.54 -0.83 -23.72
C ASP A 205 8.05 -0.30 -22.37
N LEU A 206 7.21 0.49 -21.68
CA LEU A 206 7.55 1.11 -20.40
C LEU A 206 7.01 0.34 -19.18
N LEU A 207 6.09 -0.59 -19.40
CA LEU A 207 5.47 -1.38 -18.34
C LEU A 207 6.43 -2.46 -17.81
N PRO A 208 6.32 -2.82 -16.52
CA PRO A 208 7.08 -3.94 -15.97
C PRO A 208 6.65 -5.26 -16.62
N HIS A 209 7.52 -6.28 -16.60
CA HIS A 209 7.17 -7.63 -17.06
C HIS A 209 6.92 -8.57 -15.88
N TYR A 210 5.95 -9.46 -16.04
CA TYR A 210 5.67 -10.50 -15.07
C TYR A 210 6.78 -11.55 -15.11
N ARG A 211 7.29 -11.91 -13.93
CA ARG A 211 8.22 -13.02 -13.77
C ARG A 211 7.57 -14.01 -12.80
N PRO A 212 7.07 -15.16 -13.29
CA PRO A 212 6.54 -16.17 -12.39
C PRO A 212 7.63 -16.63 -11.43
N ARG A 213 7.21 -16.97 -10.21
CA ARG A 213 8.09 -17.57 -9.19
C ARG A 213 8.34 -19.04 -9.51
#